data_AF-A0A533SN12-F1
#
_entry.id   AF-A0A533SN12-F1
#
_cell.length_a   1.000
_cell.length_b   1.000
_cell.length_c   1.000
_cell.angle_alpha   90.00
_cell.angle_beta   90.00
_cell.angle_gamma   90.00
#
_symmetry.space_group_name_H-M   'P 1'
#
loop_
_entity.id
_entity.type
_entity.pdbx_description
1 polymer ?
#
loop_
_entity_poly.entity_id
_entity_poly.type
_entity_poly.pdbx_seq_one_letter_code
_entity_poly.pdbx_strand_id
1 'polypeptide(L)'
;MPNILTNLWNRFFPPAQILPPGIHHFQASPDATSPLRMHLRLEADGSGVLIINASTVLHLNQTAAEFAYHLIKRTPEEEIIRLVTDRYRVTAEEARKDLQNFKERIDVLNASPDLDPVTFLGMERREPYSGALSAPYRLDCALTYHIEDGAMKGVTPVERGKREMLTEEWATILKKAWDAGIP
;
A
#
# COMPACT_ATOMS: atom_id res chain seq x y z
N MET A 1 4.48 -7.65 38.42
CA MET A 1 5.89 -8.08 38.35
C MET A 1 6.13 -8.69 36.98
N PRO A 2 7.07 -8.19 36.16
CA PRO A 2 7.35 -8.78 34.85
C PRO A 2 7.87 -10.22 35.03
N ASN A 3 7.27 -11.15 34.31
CA ASN A 3 7.45 -12.58 34.50
C ASN A 3 8.86 -12.98 34.01
N ILE A 4 9.69 -13.57 34.87
CA ILE A 4 11.11 -13.88 34.56
C ILE A 4 11.22 -14.81 33.34
N LEU A 5 10.24 -15.70 33.18
CA LEU A 5 10.09 -16.60 32.03
C LEU A 5 9.88 -15.86 30.70
N THR A 6 9.04 -14.82 30.67
CA THR A 6 8.82 -14.02 29.44
C THR A 6 10.06 -13.21 29.07
N ASN A 7 10.83 -12.74 30.05
CA ASN A 7 12.07 -12.00 29.80
C ASN A 7 13.19 -12.89 29.25
N LEU A 8 13.28 -14.15 29.72
CA LEU A 8 14.22 -15.13 29.16
C LEU A 8 13.81 -15.56 27.75
N TRP A 9 12.52 -15.85 27.54
CA TRP A 9 12.01 -16.19 26.21
C TRP A 9 12.27 -15.05 25.21
N ASN A 10 11.91 -13.81 25.53
CA ASN A 10 12.16 -12.66 24.64
C ASN A 10 13.65 -12.37 24.38
N ARG A 11 14.55 -12.80 25.26
CA ARG A 11 16.00 -12.64 25.09
C ARG A 11 16.60 -13.64 24.09
N PHE A 12 16.08 -14.86 24.05
CA PHE A 12 16.48 -15.88 23.07
C PHE A 12 15.62 -15.84 21.81
N PHE A 13 14.43 -15.26 21.92
CA PHE A 13 13.38 -15.28 20.92
C PHE A 13 12.66 -13.91 20.89
N PRO A 14 13.32 -12.84 20.38
CA PRO A 14 12.72 -11.51 20.31
C PRO A 14 11.47 -11.49 19.42
N PRO A 15 10.48 -10.62 19.70
CA PRO A 15 9.31 -10.49 18.82
C PRO A 15 9.75 -10.10 17.39
N ALA A 16 8.93 -10.50 16.41
CA ALA A 16 9.15 -10.17 15.01
C ALA A 16 9.38 -8.65 14.85
N GLN A 17 10.58 -8.26 14.39
CA GLN A 17 10.87 -6.84 14.21
C GLN A 17 10.02 -6.29 13.07
N ILE A 18 9.40 -5.14 13.29
CA ILE A 18 8.59 -4.45 12.29
C ILE A 18 9.51 -3.81 11.24
N LEU A 19 9.12 -3.87 9.97
CA LEU A 19 9.81 -3.13 8.91
C LEU A 19 9.67 -1.61 9.14
N PRO A 20 10.70 -0.80 8.82
CA PRO A 20 10.60 0.64 9.00
C PRO A 20 9.40 1.23 8.26
N PRO A 21 8.62 2.12 8.90
CA PRO A 21 7.50 2.80 8.25
C PRO A 21 7.97 3.61 7.05
N GLY A 22 7.12 3.71 6.02
CA GLY A 22 7.45 4.45 4.81
C GLY A 22 6.61 4.06 3.61
N ILE A 23 6.85 4.75 2.49
CA ILE A 23 6.19 4.47 1.22
C ILE A 23 7.16 3.74 0.29
N HIS A 24 6.64 2.72 -0.37
CA HIS A 24 7.33 1.96 -1.39
C HIS A 24 6.47 1.88 -2.64
N HIS A 25 7.10 2.00 -3.79
CA HIS A 25 6.42 2.02 -5.07
C HIS A 25 7.07 1.04 -6.03
N PHE A 26 6.22 0.37 -6.80
CA PHE A 26 6.61 -0.44 -7.93
C PHE A 26 5.72 -0.07 -9.13
N GLN A 27 6.35 0.00 -10.29
CA GLN A 27 5.67 0.07 -11.57
C GLN A 27 6.34 -0.93 -12.52
N ALA A 28 5.52 -1.76 -13.16
CA ALA A 28 5.97 -2.66 -14.22
C ALA A 28 6.50 -1.85 -15.43
N SER A 29 7.29 -2.50 -16.28
CA SER A 29 7.74 -1.89 -17.53
C SER A 29 6.53 -1.45 -18.37
N PRO A 30 6.61 -0.34 -19.12
CA PRO A 30 5.57 0.06 -20.06
C PRO A 30 5.20 -1.04 -21.07
N ASP A 31 6.16 -1.90 -21.42
CA ASP A 31 5.99 -3.00 -22.37
C ASP A 31 5.50 -4.31 -21.72
N ALA A 32 5.21 -4.31 -20.42
CA ALA A 32 4.74 -5.49 -19.72
C ALA A 32 3.36 -5.90 -20.24
N THR A 33 3.18 -7.19 -20.53
CA THR A 33 1.89 -7.76 -20.99
C THR A 33 0.76 -7.54 -19.98
N SER A 34 1.11 -7.47 -18.69
CA SER A 34 0.20 -7.14 -17.62
C SER A 34 0.72 -5.88 -16.90
N PRO A 35 0.08 -4.72 -17.08
CA PRO A 35 0.47 -3.52 -16.34
C PRO A 35 0.18 -3.75 -14.85
N LEU A 36 1.12 -3.35 -14.00
CA LEU A 36 0.97 -3.44 -12.55
C LEU A 36 1.66 -2.24 -11.91
N ARG A 37 0.89 -1.48 -11.14
CA ARG A 37 1.38 -0.40 -10.27
C ARG A 37 0.98 -0.71 -8.84
N MET A 38 1.96 -0.65 -7.95
CA MET A 38 1.75 -0.87 -6.52
C MET A 38 2.31 0.30 -5.71
N HIS A 39 1.52 0.78 -4.77
CA HIS A 39 1.95 1.73 -3.74
C HIS A 39 1.69 1.09 -2.37
N LEU A 40 2.77 0.76 -1.66
CA LEU A 40 2.71 0.24 -0.31
C LEU A 40 3.06 1.35 0.67
N ARG A 41 2.20 1.59 1.65
CA ARG A 41 2.50 2.37 2.84
C ARG A 41 2.62 1.42 4.03
N LEU A 42 3.80 1.37 4.63
CA LEU A 42 4.06 0.66 5.88
C LEU A 42 3.79 1.57 7.07
N GLU A 43 3.00 1.07 8.03
CA GLU A 43 2.58 1.80 9.21
C GLU A 43 3.48 1.47 10.42
N ALA A 44 3.46 2.33 11.45
CA ALA A 44 4.30 2.18 12.64
C ALA A 44 4.01 0.93 13.48
N ASP A 45 2.82 0.35 13.34
CA ASP A 45 2.43 -0.91 14.00
C ASP A 45 2.80 -2.16 13.18
N GLY A 46 3.42 -1.97 12.01
CA GLY A 46 3.83 -3.02 11.08
C GLY A 46 2.76 -3.47 10.11
N SER A 47 1.52 -2.98 10.24
CA SER A 47 0.51 -3.16 9.21
C SER A 47 0.86 -2.37 7.95
N GLY A 48 0.11 -2.60 6.87
CA GLY A 48 0.31 -1.87 5.62
C GLY A 48 -0.98 -1.55 4.89
N VAL A 49 -0.90 -0.53 4.04
CA VAL A 49 -1.91 -0.23 3.02
C VAL A 49 -1.27 -0.42 1.66
N LEU A 50 -1.79 -1.33 0.86
CA LEU A 50 -1.34 -1.57 -0.52
C LEU A 50 -2.41 -1.09 -1.49
N ILE A 51 -2.04 -0.16 -2.36
CA ILE A 51 -2.88 0.33 -3.46
C ILE A 51 -2.38 -0.26 -4.77
N ILE A 52 -3.26 -0.98 -5.46
CA ILE A 52 -2.99 -1.63 -6.74
C ILE A 52 -3.72 -0.86 -7.83
N ASN A 53 -2.98 -0.42 -8.86
CA ASN A 53 -3.49 0.31 -10.03
C ASN A 53 -4.41 1.51 -9.73
N ALA A 54 -4.29 2.10 -8.53
CA ALA A 54 -5.18 3.16 -8.02
C ALA A 54 -6.67 2.79 -7.96
N SER A 55 -7.03 1.50 -8.13
CA SER A 55 -8.41 1.01 -8.13
C SER A 55 -8.75 0.18 -6.89
N THR A 56 -7.77 -0.57 -6.36
CA THR A 56 -7.98 -1.52 -5.27
C THR A 56 -7.09 -1.18 -4.09
N VAL A 57 -7.70 -1.06 -2.91
CA VAL A 57 -7.00 -0.79 -1.64
C VAL A 57 -7.08 -2.04 -0.76
N LEU A 58 -5.93 -2.56 -0.36
CA LEU A 58 -5.82 -3.69 0.56
C LEU A 58 -5.23 -3.22 1.89
N HIS A 59 -5.88 -3.63 2.97
CA HIS A 59 -5.31 -3.54 4.31
C HIS A 59 -4.55 -4.82 4.61
N LEU A 60 -3.26 -4.69 4.89
CA LEU A 60 -2.35 -5.79 5.10
C LEU A 60 -2.04 -5.90 6.59
N ASN A 61 -2.06 -7.13 7.09
CA ASN A 61 -1.40 -7.45 8.35
C ASN A 61 0.13 -7.38 8.17
N GLN A 62 0.87 -7.58 9.26
CA GLN A 62 2.33 -7.45 9.25
C GLN A 62 3.03 -8.36 8.24
N THR A 63 2.65 -9.64 8.17
CA THR A 63 3.28 -10.60 7.26
C THR A 63 2.98 -10.29 5.79
N ALA A 64 1.74 -9.94 5.46
CA ALA A 64 1.35 -9.56 4.11
C ALA A 64 2.01 -8.24 3.68
N ALA A 65 2.19 -7.29 4.61
CA ALA A 65 2.90 -6.05 4.37
C ALA A 65 4.40 -6.30 4.05
N GLU A 66 5.03 -7.26 4.74
CA GLU A 66 6.41 -7.67 4.45
C GLU A 66 6.53 -8.38 3.10
N PHE A 67 5.60 -9.26 2.74
CA PHE A 67 5.58 -9.84 1.39
C PHE A 67 5.42 -8.77 0.32
N ALA A 68 4.47 -7.84 0.47
CA ALA A 68 4.30 -6.72 -0.46
C ALA A 68 5.58 -5.88 -0.59
N TYR A 69 6.25 -5.60 0.54
CA TYR A 69 7.51 -4.88 0.57
C TYR A 69 8.57 -5.60 -0.28
N HIS A 70 8.74 -6.91 -0.08
CA HIS A 70 9.74 -7.68 -0.80
C HIS A 70 9.41 -7.86 -2.29
N LEU A 71 8.13 -7.99 -2.65
CA LEU A 71 7.72 -8.00 -4.06
C LEU A 71 8.06 -6.67 -4.75
N ILE A 72 7.77 -5.54 -4.10
CA ILE A 72 8.11 -4.20 -4.60
C ILE A 72 9.63 -4.03 -4.74
N LYS A 73 10.41 -4.52 -3.76
CA LYS A 73 11.88 -4.49 -3.78
C LYS A 73 12.51 -5.53 -4.70
N ARG A 74 11.72 -6.41 -5.32
CA ARG A 74 12.17 -7.53 -6.15
C ARG A 74 13.20 -8.41 -5.43
N THR A 75 12.99 -8.65 -4.14
CA THR A 75 13.84 -9.53 -3.35
C THR A 75 13.73 -10.97 -3.90
N PRO A 76 14.85 -11.71 -4.05
CA PRO A 76 14.79 -13.11 -4.49
C PRO A 76 13.94 -13.96 -3.56
N GLU A 77 13.15 -14.89 -4.12
CA GLU A 77 12.18 -15.67 -3.35
C GLU A 77 12.80 -16.42 -2.16
N GLU A 78 13.91 -17.13 -2.37
CA GLU A 78 14.61 -17.85 -1.31
C GLU A 78 15.09 -16.93 -0.17
N GLU A 79 15.41 -15.67 -0.48
CA GLU A 79 15.75 -14.68 0.53
C GLU A 79 14.52 -14.21 1.31
N ILE A 80 13.38 -14.02 0.65
CA ILE A 80 12.10 -13.74 1.33
C ILE A 80 11.76 -14.87 2.29
N ILE A 81 11.86 -16.13 1.84
CA ILE A 81 11.57 -17.31 2.67
C ILE A 81 12.47 -17.33 3.90
N ARG A 82 13.78 -17.11 3.72
CA ARG A 82 14.74 -17.04 4.83
C ARG A 82 14.40 -15.94 5.83
N LEU A 83 14.12 -14.72 5.35
CA LEU A 83 13.81 -13.56 6.20
C LEU A 83 12.52 -13.76 7.00
N VAL A 84 11.46 -14.26 6.35
CA VAL A 84 10.16 -14.51 6.98
C VAL A 84 10.23 -15.68 7.96
N THR A 85 10.93 -16.75 7.60
CA THR A 85 11.19 -17.90 8.49
C THR A 85 11.89 -17.45 9.77
N ASP A 86 12.96 -16.66 9.64
CA ASP A 86 13.73 -16.16 10.80
C ASP A 86 12.90 -15.19 11.66
N ARG A 87 12.22 -14.24 11.02
CA ARG A 87 11.46 -13.19 11.71
C ARG A 87 10.21 -13.71 12.43
N TYR A 88 9.44 -14.57 11.77
CA TYR A 88 8.13 -15.04 12.28
C TYR A 88 8.18 -16.45 12.87
N ARG A 89 9.30 -17.16 12.76
CA ARG A 89 9.48 -18.54 13.27
C ARG A 89 8.49 -19.55 12.69
N VAL A 90 8.16 -19.37 11.43
CA VAL A 90 7.40 -20.33 10.64
C VAL A 90 8.36 -21.28 9.94
N THR A 91 7.87 -22.41 9.44
CA THR A 91 8.68 -23.27 8.57
C THR A 91 8.86 -22.63 7.20
N ALA A 92 9.93 -23.01 6.48
CA ALA A 92 10.16 -22.55 5.11
C ALA A 92 9.03 -22.99 4.14
N GLU A 93 8.40 -24.14 4.42
CA GLU A 93 7.24 -24.64 3.68
C GLU A 93 6.03 -23.70 3.84
N GLU A 94 5.71 -23.32 5.07
CA GLU A 94 4.63 -22.37 5.39
C GLU A 94 4.91 -21.00 4.76
N ALA A 95 6.12 -20.46 4.94
CA ALA A 95 6.50 -19.17 4.36
C ALA A 95 6.39 -19.17 2.83
N ARG A 96 6.78 -20.27 2.16
CA ARG A 96 6.68 -20.39 0.70
C ARG A 96 5.23 -20.47 0.25
N LYS A 97 4.42 -21.26 0.94
CA LYS A 97 2.98 -21.36 0.68
C LYS A 97 2.29 -20.01 0.84
N ASP A 98 2.58 -19.27 1.91
CA ASP A 98 1.97 -17.99 2.18
C ASP A 98 2.42 -16.91 1.17
N LEU A 99 3.69 -16.89 0.78
CA LEU A 99 4.19 -16.02 -0.28
C LEU A 99 3.50 -16.32 -1.62
N GLN A 100 3.37 -17.60 -1.97
CA GLN A 100 2.72 -18.01 -3.21
C GLN A 100 1.23 -17.63 -3.21
N ASN A 101 0.51 -17.92 -2.13
CA ASN A 101 -0.88 -17.50 -1.95
C ASN A 101 -1.04 -15.97 -2.05
N PHE A 102 -0.09 -15.21 -1.49
CA PHE A 102 -0.11 -13.76 -1.56
C PHE A 102 0.08 -13.28 -3.00
N LYS A 103 1.08 -13.78 -3.72
CA LYS A 103 1.33 -13.48 -5.14
C LYS A 103 0.10 -13.76 -6.01
N GLU A 104 -0.49 -14.95 -5.86
CA GLU A 104 -1.68 -15.36 -6.61
C GLU A 104 -2.85 -14.41 -6.38
N ARG A 105 -3.09 -13.96 -5.14
CA ARG A 105 -4.14 -12.97 -4.84
C ARG A 105 -3.87 -11.63 -5.51
N ILE A 106 -2.61 -11.16 -5.53
CA ILE A 106 -2.24 -9.92 -6.23
C ILE A 106 -2.46 -10.07 -7.74
N ASP A 107 -2.06 -11.21 -8.32
CA ASP A 107 -2.23 -11.48 -9.74
C ASP A 107 -3.71 -11.54 -10.14
N VAL A 108 -4.56 -12.18 -9.33
CA VAL A 108 -6.02 -12.21 -9.56
C VAL A 108 -6.61 -10.80 -9.51
N LEU A 109 -6.25 -10.01 -8.50
CA LEU A 109 -6.71 -8.61 -8.39
C LEU A 109 -6.23 -7.74 -9.54
N ASN A 110 -5.02 -7.99 -10.06
CA ASN A 110 -4.48 -7.26 -11.19
C ASN A 110 -5.17 -7.65 -12.51
N ALA A 111 -5.43 -8.94 -12.71
CA ALA A 111 -6.03 -9.47 -13.94
C ALA A 111 -7.56 -9.27 -14.00
N SER A 112 -8.22 -9.14 -12.85
CA SER A 112 -9.68 -9.08 -12.74
C SER A 112 -10.14 -7.86 -11.91
N PRO A 113 -10.13 -6.65 -12.48
CA PRO A 113 -10.44 -5.42 -11.73
C PRO A 113 -11.86 -5.36 -11.16
N ASP A 114 -12.82 -6.05 -11.78
CA ASP A 114 -14.23 -6.11 -11.33
C ASP A 114 -14.51 -7.27 -10.35
N LEU A 115 -13.49 -8.04 -9.98
CA LEU A 115 -13.64 -9.16 -9.05
C LEU A 115 -13.91 -8.64 -7.64
N ASP A 116 -15.01 -9.10 -7.03
CA ASP A 116 -15.29 -8.84 -5.61
C ASP A 116 -14.30 -9.62 -4.72
N PRO A 117 -13.34 -8.96 -4.05
CA PRO A 117 -12.32 -9.65 -3.26
C PRO A 117 -12.90 -10.35 -2.03
N VAL A 118 -14.05 -9.90 -1.54
CA VAL A 118 -14.69 -10.49 -0.36
C VAL A 118 -15.22 -11.88 -0.71
N THR A 119 -16.07 -11.97 -1.73
CA THR A 119 -16.70 -13.23 -2.13
C THR A 119 -15.70 -14.22 -2.73
N PHE A 120 -14.78 -13.74 -3.59
CA PHE A 120 -13.92 -14.64 -4.37
C PHE A 120 -12.58 -14.96 -3.71
N LEU A 121 -12.04 -14.06 -2.88
CA LEU A 121 -10.73 -14.25 -2.22
C LEU A 121 -10.85 -14.42 -0.70
N GLY A 122 -12.09 -14.41 -0.17
CA GLY A 122 -12.36 -14.52 1.26
C GLY A 122 -11.73 -13.39 2.06
N MET A 123 -11.57 -12.20 1.46
CA MET A 123 -10.98 -11.06 2.15
C MET A 123 -11.99 -10.42 3.09
N GLU A 124 -11.53 -10.01 4.27
CA GLU A 124 -12.37 -9.28 5.20
C GLU A 124 -12.59 -7.84 4.71
N ARG A 125 -13.85 -7.43 4.65
CA ARG A 125 -14.21 -6.04 4.36
C ARG A 125 -13.95 -5.19 5.59
N ARG A 126 -13.16 -4.14 5.43
CA ARG A 126 -13.02 -3.09 6.44
C ARG A 126 -14.06 -2.00 6.21
N GLU A 127 -14.77 -1.62 7.27
CA GLU A 127 -15.72 -0.51 7.19
C GLU A 127 -14.99 0.80 6.86
N PRO A 128 -15.54 1.65 5.97
CA PRO A 128 -14.99 2.98 5.73
C PRO A 128 -14.83 3.75 7.05
N TYR A 129 -13.70 4.44 7.22
CA TYR A 129 -13.38 5.25 8.39
C TYR A 129 -13.27 4.51 9.74
N SER A 130 -13.25 3.17 9.74
CA SER A 130 -13.15 2.38 10.98
C SER A 130 -11.74 2.25 11.57
N GLY A 131 -10.71 2.72 10.85
CA GLY A 131 -9.32 2.67 11.27
C GLY A 131 -8.68 4.05 11.32
N ALA A 132 -7.71 4.22 12.23
CA ALA A 132 -6.81 5.36 12.18
C ALA A 132 -5.93 5.23 10.92
N LEU A 133 -6.10 6.16 9.97
CA LEU A 133 -5.22 6.27 8.81
C LEU A 133 -4.14 7.30 9.12
N SER A 134 -2.88 6.93 8.91
CA SER A 134 -1.76 7.87 8.98
C SER A 134 -1.84 8.95 7.90
N ALA A 135 -2.40 8.60 6.73
CA ALA A 135 -2.68 9.52 5.63
C ALA A 135 -3.85 9.01 4.74
N PRO A 136 -4.48 9.92 3.96
CA PRO A 136 -5.49 9.53 2.95
C PRO A 136 -4.98 8.50 1.94
N TYR A 137 -5.89 7.81 1.25
CA TYR A 137 -5.55 6.87 0.17
C TYR A 137 -5.25 7.56 -1.16
N ARG A 138 -5.80 8.76 -1.38
CA ARG A 138 -5.66 9.53 -2.61
C ARG A 138 -5.77 11.02 -2.35
N LEU A 139 -5.23 11.81 -3.26
CA LEU A 139 -5.39 13.25 -3.31
C LEU A 139 -6.00 13.66 -4.66
N ASP A 140 -7.22 14.21 -4.63
CA ASP A 140 -7.89 14.71 -5.81
C ASP A 140 -7.47 16.19 -6.05
N CYS A 141 -6.73 16.47 -7.13
CA CYS A 141 -6.20 17.81 -7.44
C CYS A 141 -6.98 18.48 -8.58
N ALA A 142 -7.69 19.57 -8.29
CA ALA A 142 -8.30 20.44 -9.30
C ALA A 142 -7.23 21.41 -9.86
N LEU A 143 -6.53 20.99 -10.92
CA LEU A 143 -5.37 21.72 -11.46
C LEU A 143 -5.75 23.09 -12.05
N THR A 144 -6.91 23.16 -12.71
CA THR A 144 -7.46 24.38 -13.32
C THR A 144 -8.98 24.34 -13.28
N TYR A 145 -9.61 25.52 -13.24
CA TYR A 145 -11.05 25.70 -13.41
C TYR A 145 -11.40 26.29 -14.79
N HIS A 146 -10.40 26.44 -15.66
CA HIS A 146 -10.58 26.89 -17.03
C HIS A 146 -11.44 25.90 -17.83
N ILE A 147 -12.39 26.43 -18.58
CA ILE A 147 -13.30 25.69 -19.46
C ILE A 147 -13.27 26.37 -20.83
N GLU A 148 -13.50 25.61 -21.89
CA GLU A 148 -13.57 26.15 -23.25
C GLU A 148 -14.70 27.18 -23.40
N ASP A 149 -14.51 28.13 -24.32
CA ASP A 149 -15.51 29.16 -24.62
C ASP A 149 -16.81 28.52 -25.14
N GLY A 150 -17.93 28.83 -24.48
CA GLY A 150 -19.26 28.29 -24.81
C GLY A 150 -19.76 27.20 -23.85
N ALA A 151 -18.94 26.77 -22.89
CA ALA A 151 -19.39 25.87 -21.82
C ALA A 151 -20.48 26.52 -20.93
N MET A 152 -21.37 25.69 -20.39
CA MET A 152 -22.47 26.14 -19.51
C MET A 152 -21.91 26.95 -18.33
N LYS A 153 -22.49 28.13 -18.08
CA LYS A 153 -22.16 28.94 -16.90
C LYS A 153 -22.58 28.19 -15.62
N GLY A 154 -21.68 28.11 -14.63
CA GLY A 154 -21.94 27.50 -13.32
C GLY A 154 -21.42 26.06 -13.14
N VAL A 155 -20.74 25.49 -14.14
CA VAL A 155 -20.17 24.13 -14.05
C VAL A 155 -18.88 24.09 -13.23
N THR A 156 -18.16 25.21 -13.14
CA THR A 156 -16.95 25.34 -12.32
C THR A 156 -17.15 26.41 -11.22
N PRO A 157 -16.64 26.18 -10.00
CA PRO A 157 -16.75 27.12 -8.89
C PRO A 157 -15.70 28.24 -9.01
N VAL A 158 -15.71 28.97 -10.13
CA VAL A 158 -14.69 29.99 -10.47
C VAL A 158 -14.55 31.04 -9.37
N GLU A 159 -15.63 31.35 -8.64
CA GLU A 159 -15.61 32.34 -7.56
C GLU A 159 -14.83 31.92 -6.30
N ARG A 160 -14.50 30.63 -6.14
CA ARG A 160 -13.81 30.13 -4.92
C ARG A 160 -12.29 30.21 -4.98
N GLY A 161 -11.71 30.42 -6.15
CA GLY A 161 -10.26 30.50 -6.34
C GLY A 161 -9.78 31.92 -6.62
N LYS A 162 -8.93 32.50 -5.74
CA LYS A 162 -8.33 33.83 -5.99
C LYS A 162 -7.34 33.82 -7.16
N ARG A 163 -6.70 32.68 -7.39
CA ARG A 163 -5.77 32.39 -8.50
C ARG A 163 -5.56 30.88 -8.62
N GLU A 164 -5.15 30.43 -9.79
CA GLU A 164 -4.65 29.06 -9.99
C GLU A 164 -3.20 28.96 -9.48
N MET A 165 -2.80 27.73 -9.12
CA MET A 165 -1.44 27.43 -8.68
C MET A 165 -0.53 27.29 -9.90
N LEU A 166 0.70 27.80 -9.79
CA LEU A 166 1.74 27.59 -10.79
C LEU A 166 2.21 26.13 -10.78
N THR A 167 2.81 25.69 -11.87
CA THR A 167 3.37 24.33 -12.00
C THR A 167 4.36 23.98 -10.87
N GLU A 168 5.22 24.93 -10.48
CA GLU A 168 6.19 24.74 -9.39
C GLU A 168 5.52 24.58 -8.02
N GLU A 169 4.40 25.28 -7.80
CA GLU A 169 3.61 25.16 -6.59
C GLU A 169 2.91 23.80 -6.55
N TRP A 170 2.36 23.34 -7.68
CA TRP A 170 1.82 21.98 -7.80
C TRP A 170 2.87 20.90 -7.55
N ALA A 171 4.07 21.03 -8.12
CA ALA A 171 5.17 20.11 -7.85
C ALA A 171 5.52 20.06 -6.35
N THR A 172 5.48 21.21 -5.68
CA THR A 172 5.68 21.29 -4.22
C THR A 172 4.56 20.60 -3.44
N ILE A 173 3.30 20.77 -3.86
CA ILE A 173 2.16 20.08 -3.23
C ILE A 173 2.25 18.57 -3.40
N LEU A 174 2.52 18.09 -4.61
CA LEU A 174 2.67 16.66 -4.89
C LEU A 174 3.84 16.06 -4.10
N LYS A 175 4.96 16.78 -3.98
CA LYS A 175 6.08 16.35 -3.15
C LYS A 175 5.70 16.24 -1.67
N LYS A 176 5.00 17.23 -1.13
CA LYS A 176 4.50 17.20 0.26
C LYS A 176 3.51 16.07 0.50
N ALA A 177 2.60 15.84 -0.45
CA ALA A 177 1.63 14.75 -0.37
C ALA A 177 2.35 13.39 -0.34
N TRP A 178 3.31 13.20 -1.23
CA TRP A 178 4.16 12.00 -1.26
C TRP A 178 4.91 11.80 0.05
N ASP A 179 5.60 12.84 0.55
CA ASP A 179 6.36 12.75 1.79
C ASP A 179 5.45 12.50 3.02
N ALA A 180 4.16 12.85 2.92
CA ALA A 180 3.16 12.65 3.96
C ALA A 180 2.46 11.28 3.89
N GLY A 181 2.79 10.37 2.98
CA GLY A 181 2.10 9.07 2.92
C GLY A 181 1.03 8.95 1.83
N ILE A 182 0.83 9.97 0.99
CA ILE A 182 -0.23 9.99 -0.03
C ILE A 182 0.37 9.64 -1.40
N PRO A 183 -0.01 8.50 -1.99
CA PRO A 183 0.56 8.03 -3.25
C PRO A 183 0.12 8.82 -4.48
#